data_AF-A0A9W6WU49-F1
#
_entry.id   AF-A0A9W6WU49-F1
#
_cell.length_a   1.000
_cell.length_b   1.000
_cell.length_c   1.000
_cell.angle_alpha   90.00
_cell.angle_beta   90.00
_cell.angle_gamma   90.00
#
_symmetry.space_group_name_H-M   'P 1'
#
loop_
_entity.id
_entity.type
_entity.pdbx_description
1 polymer ?
#
loop_
_entity_poly.entity_id
_entity_poly.type
_entity_poly.pdbx_seq_one_letter_code
_entity_poly.pdbx_strand_id
1 'polypeptide(L)'
;MYTFPNVTLPSKAVEAAKDAGMAPDAFYCMQMLDETGIVVVPGSGFGQKEGTWHFRSTILPPEEAVDEVIEKTAKFHAKFMDKYRERCARTA
;
A
#
# COMPACT_ATOMS: atom_id res chain seq x y z
N MET A 1 -6.70 -5.93 -17.63
CA MET A 1 -6.84 -6.94 -16.55
C MET A 1 -6.09 -6.58 -15.27
N TYR A 2 -4.94 -5.90 -15.34
CA TYR A 2 -4.19 -5.49 -14.15
C TYR A 2 -4.02 -3.98 -14.08
N THR A 3 -4.02 -3.45 -12.87
CA THR A 3 -3.51 -2.12 -12.55
C THR A 3 -2.19 -2.26 -11.79
N PHE A 4 -1.32 -1.26 -11.90
CA PHE A 4 -0.04 -1.24 -11.21
C PHE A 4 0.23 0.13 -10.55
N PRO A 5 -0.54 0.50 -9.51
CA PRO A 5 -0.41 1.80 -8.88
C PRO A 5 0.96 1.97 -8.20
N ASN A 6 1.50 3.18 -8.31
CA ASN A 6 2.63 3.62 -7.51
C ASN A 6 2.14 4.14 -6.15
N VAL A 7 2.82 3.79 -5.07
CA VAL A 7 2.54 4.28 -3.73
C VAL A 7 3.76 5.00 -3.18
N THR A 8 3.61 6.30 -2.90
CA THR A 8 4.64 7.08 -2.22
C THR A 8 4.59 6.79 -0.72
N LEU A 9 5.44 5.86 -0.28
CA LEU A 9 5.50 5.46 1.13
C LEU A 9 6.31 6.46 1.97
N PRO A 10 5.81 6.89 3.15
CA PRO A 10 6.58 7.73 4.08
C PRO A 10 7.85 7.04 4.57
N SER A 11 8.86 7.83 4.95
CA SER A 11 10.13 7.36 5.56
C SER A 11 9.90 6.34 6.68
N LYS A 12 9.01 6.64 7.62
CA LYS A 12 8.69 5.76 8.75
C LYS A 12 8.06 4.43 8.32
N ALA A 13 7.32 4.40 7.22
CA ALA A 13 6.76 3.15 6.69
C ALA A 13 7.85 2.29 6.07
N VAL A 14 8.82 2.91 5.40
CA VAL A 14 10.00 2.24 4.83
C VAL A 14 10.88 1.67 5.94
N GLU A 15 11.09 2.42 7.02
CA GLU A 15 11.82 1.96 8.21
C GLU A 15 11.10 0.79 8.89
N ALA A 16 9.79 0.90 9.14
CA ALA A 16 9.00 -0.19 9.72
C ALA A 16 9.03 -1.46 8.87
N ALA A 17 9.01 -1.33 7.54
CA ALA A 17 9.16 -2.46 6.63
C ALA A 17 10.53 -3.12 6.78
N LYS A 18 11.60 -2.32 6.89
CA LYS A 18 12.97 -2.82 7.11
C LYS A 18 13.10 -3.56 8.44
N ASP A 19 12.51 -3.02 9.51
CA ASP A 19 12.50 -3.66 10.84
C ASP A 19 11.73 -4.98 10.82
N ALA A 20 10.69 -5.08 9.98
CA ALA A 20 9.95 -6.32 9.74
C ALA A 20 10.66 -7.30 8.77
N GLY A 21 11.82 -6.94 8.22
CA GLY A 21 12.55 -7.76 7.24
C GLY A 21 11.85 -7.87 5.89
N MET A 22 11.02 -6.89 5.54
CA MET A 22 10.20 -6.87 4.32
C MET A 22 10.59 -5.73 3.38
N ALA A 23 10.37 -5.91 2.08
CA ALA A 23 10.38 -4.79 1.14
C ALA A 23 9.21 -3.83 1.48
N PRO A 24 9.36 -2.50 1.32
CA PRO A 24 8.32 -1.54 1.69
C PRO A 24 6.97 -1.76 1.02
N ASP A 25 6.94 -2.17 -0.25
CA ASP A 25 5.70 -2.53 -0.93
C ASP A 25 5.08 -3.84 -0.41
N ALA A 26 5.90 -4.86 -0.11
CA ALA A 26 5.45 -6.10 0.49
C ALA A 26 4.83 -5.84 1.87
N PHE A 27 5.46 -5.00 2.68
CA PHE A 27 4.92 -4.57 3.96
C PHE A 27 3.56 -3.88 3.80
N TYR A 28 3.43 -2.94 2.86
CA TYR A 28 2.15 -2.29 2.55
C TYR A 28 1.07 -3.29 2.11
N CYS A 29 1.41 -4.24 1.24
CA CYS A 29 0.49 -5.28 0.76
C CYS A 29 0.04 -6.22 1.88
N MET A 30 0.95 -6.63 2.77
CA MET A 30 0.62 -7.46 3.93
C MET A 30 -0.32 -6.73 4.90
N GLN A 31 -0.02 -5.46 5.19
CA GLN A 31 -0.90 -4.63 6.02
C GLN A 31 -2.29 -4.44 5.39
N MET A 32 -2.38 -4.33 4.06
CA MET A 32 -3.68 -4.25 3.35
C MET A 32 -4.47 -5.54 3.51
N LEU A 33 -3.80 -6.68 3.33
CA LEU A 33 -4.39 -8.00 3.51
C LEU A 33 -4.94 -8.19 4.92
N ASP A 34 -4.12 -7.92 5.94
CA ASP A 34 -4.50 -8.11 7.34
C ASP A 34 -5.69 -7.23 7.75
N GLU A 35 -5.80 -6.02 7.22
CA GLU A 35 -6.87 -5.08 7.59
C GLU A 35 -8.15 -5.25 6.77
N THR A 36 -8.05 -5.61 5.49
CA THR A 36 -9.19 -5.56 4.56
C THR A 36 -9.58 -6.92 3.98
N GLY A 37 -8.70 -7.92 4.06
CA GLY A 37 -8.80 -9.19 3.36
C GLY A 37 -8.45 -9.11 1.85
N ILE A 38 -8.07 -7.93 1.34
CA ILE A 38 -7.74 -7.75 -0.08
C ILE A 38 -6.32 -8.24 -0.35
N VAL A 39 -6.18 -9.19 -1.28
CA VAL A 39 -4.89 -9.70 -1.75
C VAL A 39 -4.42 -8.92 -2.98
N VAL A 40 -3.28 -8.26 -2.85
CA VAL A 40 -2.54 -7.63 -3.96
C VAL A 40 -1.12 -8.18 -4.02
N VAL A 41 -0.46 -8.04 -5.16
CA VAL A 41 0.92 -8.54 -5.34
C VAL A 41 1.92 -7.39 -5.26
N PRO A 42 2.95 -7.45 -4.41
CA PRO A 42 3.93 -6.37 -4.30
C PRO A 42 4.77 -6.19 -5.56
N GLY A 43 5.13 -4.95 -5.87
CA GLY A 43 5.91 -4.56 -7.05
C GLY A 43 7.33 -5.13 -7.07
N SER A 44 7.91 -5.41 -5.90
CA SER A 44 9.24 -5.96 -5.70
C SER A 44 9.43 -7.32 -6.37
N GLY A 45 8.35 -8.09 -6.56
CA GLY A 45 8.39 -9.35 -7.31
C GLY A 45 8.47 -9.19 -8.84
N PHE A 46 8.25 -7.99 -9.38
CA PHE A 46 8.22 -7.72 -10.82
C PHE A 46 9.45 -6.98 -11.35
N GLY A 47 10.30 -6.47 -10.46
CA GLY A 47 11.31 -5.48 -10.80
C GLY A 47 10.68 -4.09 -10.93
N GLN A 48 11.18 -3.14 -10.15
CA GLN A 48 10.71 -1.76 -10.16
C GLN A 48 11.89 -0.81 -9.97
N LYS A 49 11.71 0.47 -10.34
CA LYS A 49 12.74 1.49 -10.19
C LYS A 49 13.10 1.66 -8.71
N GLU A 50 14.39 1.80 -8.40
CA GLU A 50 14.85 2.07 -7.04
C GLU A 50 14.17 3.32 -6.45
N GLY A 51 13.78 3.24 -5.18
CA GLY A 51 13.06 4.31 -4.48
C GLY A 51 11.58 4.44 -4.87
N THR A 52 11.05 3.53 -5.70
CA THR A 52 9.62 3.48 -6.05
C THR A 52 8.99 2.18 -5.58
N TRP A 53 7.72 2.25 -5.20
CA TRP A 53 6.99 1.14 -4.62
C TRP A 53 5.65 1.00 -5.34
N HIS A 54 5.30 -0.21 -5.71
CA HIS A 54 4.08 -0.49 -6.45
C HIS A 54 3.37 -1.72 -5.88
N PHE A 55 2.12 -1.90 -6.28
CA PHE A 55 1.44 -3.17 -6.13
C PHE A 55 0.62 -3.45 -7.38
N ARG A 56 0.35 -4.72 -7.67
CA ARG A 56 -0.55 -5.14 -8.74
C ARG A 56 -1.91 -5.51 -8.17
N SER A 57 -2.96 -4.94 -8.74
CA SER A 57 -4.34 -5.33 -8.48
C SER A 57 -5.02 -5.85 -9.75
N THR A 58 -6.06 -6.65 -9.60
CA THR A 58 -6.90 -7.14 -10.70
C THR A 58 -8.18 -6.32 -10.79
N ILE A 59 -8.65 -6.11 -12.02
CA ILE A 59 -9.98 -5.53 -12.31
C ILE A 59 -10.96 -6.62 -12.77
N LEU A 60 -10.79 -7.82 -12.23
CA LEU A 60 -11.60 -9.01 -12.51
C LEU A 60 -12.85 -9.17 -11.63
N PRO A 61 -12.94 -8.59 -10.41
CA PRO A 61 -14.19 -8.66 -9.66
C PRO A 61 -15.38 -8.15 -10.48
N PRO A 62 -16.58 -8.69 -10.26
CA PRO A 62 -17.81 -8.13 -10.83
C PRO A 62 -17.93 -6.63 -10.53
N GLU A 63 -18.53 -5.87 -11.44
CA GLU A 63 -18.60 -4.40 -11.36
C GLU A 63 -19.26 -3.93 -10.06
N GLU A 64 -20.27 -4.67 -9.58
CA GLU A 64 -20.96 -4.42 -8.31
C GLU A 64 -20.05 -4.56 -7.06
N ALA A 65 -18.93 -5.28 -7.16
CA ALA A 65 -17.97 -5.46 -6.07
C ALA A 65 -16.80 -4.46 -6.14
N VAL A 66 -16.65 -3.73 -7.25
CA VAL A 66 -15.51 -2.83 -7.46
C VAL A 66 -15.55 -1.67 -6.47
N ASP A 67 -16.71 -1.07 -6.24
CA ASP A 67 -16.87 0.06 -5.33
C ASP A 67 -16.46 -0.30 -3.89
N GLU A 68 -16.83 -1.50 -3.42
CA GLU A 68 -16.46 -1.97 -2.08
C GLU A 68 -14.94 -2.15 -1.94
N VAL A 69 -14.30 -2.74 -2.96
CA VAL A 69 -12.84 -2.93 -2.97
C VAL A 69 -12.11 -1.58 -2.97
N ILE A 70 -12.58 -0.61 -3.77
CA ILE A 70 -12.03 0.74 -3.82
C ILE A 70 -12.19 1.43 -2.47
N GLU A 71 -13.36 1.36 -1.85
CA GLU A 71 -13.64 2.00 -0.56
C GLU A 71 -12.76 1.42 0.56
N LYS A 72 -12.65 0.09 0.64
CA LYS A 72 -11.77 -0.58 1.61
C LYS A 72 -10.31 -0.21 1.39
N THR A 73 -9.85 -0.20 0.13
CA THR A 73 -8.49 0.20 -0.22
C THR A 73 -8.21 1.65 0.18
N ALA A 74 -9.15 2.57 -0.08
CA ALA A 74 -9.01 3.98 0.27
C ALA A 74 -8.96 4.20 1.79
N LYS A 75 -9.83 3.54 2.55
CA LYS A 75 -9.85 3.59 4.02
C LYS A 75 -8.55 3.06 4.62
N PHE A 76 -8.09 1.90 4.14
CA PHE A 76 -6.80 1.33 4.51
C PHE A 76 -5.67 2.31 4.21
N HIS A 77 -5.61 2.83 2.98
CA HIS A 77 -4.54 3.72 2.55
C HIS A 77 -4.47 4.98 3.43
N ALA A 78 -5.60 5.63 3.70
CA ALA A 78 -5.67 6.81 4.57
C ALA A 78 -5.15 6.50 5.98
N LYS A 79 -5.60 5.39 6.59
CA LYS A 79 -5.18 4.98 7.93
C LYS A 79 -3.70 4.60 7.98
N PHE A 80 -3.20 3.88 6.97
CA PHE A 80 -1.78 3.55 6.83
C PHE A 80 -0.94 4.82 6.76
N MET A 81 -1.35 5.77 5.92
CA MET A 81 -0.66 7.05 5.79
C MET A 81 -0.70 7.86 7.09
N ASP A 82 -1.83 7.92 7.80
CA ASP A 82 -1.92 8.60 9.09
C ASP A 82 -1.02 7.97 10.17
N LYS A 83 -0.82 6.64 10.13
CA LYS A 83 0.09 5.94 11.03
C LYS A 83 1.56 6.30 10.80
N TYR A 84 1.99 6.47 9.55
CA TYR A 84 3.40 6.61 9.21
C TYR A 84 3.81 7.99 8.70
N ARG A 85 2.87 8.89 8.37
CA ARG A 85 3.22 10.25 7.94
C ARG A 85 3.89 11.01 9.06
N GLU A 86 4.88 11.82 8.71
CA GLU A 86 5.43 12.76 9.66
C GLU A 86 4.36 13.81 9.97
N ARG A 87 4.01 13.95 11.25
CA ARG A 87 3.33 15.18 11.69
C ARG A 87 4.40 16.26 11.61
N CYS A 88 4.33 17.08 10.56
CA CYS A 88 5.04 18.35 10.53
C CYS A 88 4.71 19.05 11.86
N ALA A 89 5.73 19.21 12.72
CA ALA A 89 5.58 20.02 13.92
C ALA A 89 5.26 21.42 13.41
N ARG A 90 3.99 21.83 13.48
CA ARG A 90 3.63 23.23 13.33
C ARG A 90 4.34 23.93 14.48
N THR A 91 5.49 24.54 14.18
CA THR A 91 6.04 25.61 15.01
C THR A 91 4.94 26.63 15.16
N ALA A 92 4.44 26.73 16.38
CA ALA A 92 3.54 27.79 16.82
C ALA A 92 4.24 29.15 16.72
#